data_AF-A0A8S4RMG6-F1
#
_entry.id   AF-A0A8S4RMG6-F1
#
_cell.length_a   1.000
_cell.length_b   1.000
_cell.length_c   1.000
_cell.angle_alpha   90.00
_cell.angle_beta   90.00
_cell.angle_gamma   90.00
#
_symmetry.space_group_name_H-M   'P 1'
#
loop_
_entity.id
_entity.type
_entity.pdbx_description
1 polymer ?
#
loop_
_entity_poly.entity_id
_entity_poly.type
_entity_poly.pdbx_seq_one_letter_code
_entity_poly.pdbx_strand_id
1 'polypeptide(L)'
;MGSRDRDTKSLHDKLKVFFKKGATAPLAAANELVVGAELARDLGPESPLHRRLRAIKEVGEKVLHIRVQDGGVEKIWSCIRDLLEEPNSEGRHAALGLLRCIAEGQTDLLIMRTILFQYLQRTHSTHPPEDYQLRFKLLYALTNTGKDIKCFEELIGPFLLEWLPQLQAAPHIVEFVNLIINIVKFNAAYLDEDIVHGIVK
;
A
#
# COMPACT_ATOMS: atom_id res chain seq x y z
N MET A 1 -18.62 -47.83 -55.01
CA MET A 1 -17.28 -47.55 -54.46
C MET A 1 -16.64 -46.51 -55.40
N GLY A 2 -16.09 -45.38 -54.99
CA GLY A 2 -15.89 -44.80 -53.67
C GLY A 2 -15.71 -43.28 -53.83
N SER A 3 -16.24 -42.54 -52.87
CA SER A 3 -15.90 -41.14 -52.62
C SER A 3 -15.81 -41.02 -51.11
N ARG A 4 -14.61 -40.72 -50.62
CA ARG A 4 -14.21 -40.26 -49.27
C ARG A 4 -12.78 -40.71 -49.03
N ASP A 5 -11.79 -39.90 -49.44
CA ASP A 5 -10.46 -39.94 -48.78
C ASP A 5 -9.47 -38.83 -49.21
N ARG A 6 -9.93 -37.60 -49.47
CA ARG A 6 -8.99 -36.50 -49.83
C ARG A 6 -8.97 -35.25 -48.94
N ASP A 7 -9.93 -35.05 -48.05
CA ASP A 7 -10.02 -33.77 -47.32
C ASP A 7 -9.57 -33.81 -45.85
N THR A 8 -9.33 -34.98 -45.27
CA THR A 8 -9.03 -35.09 -43.83
C THR A 8 -7.58 -34.71 -43.46
N LYS A 9 -6.64 -34.79 -44.41
CA LYS A 9 -5.21 -34.51 -44.17
C LYS A 9 -4.86 -33.02 -44.13
N SER A 10 -5.59 -32.18 -44.87
CA SER A 10 -5.32 -30.74 -44.98
C SER A 10 -5.67 -29.95 -43.70
N LEU A 11 -6.65 -30.43 -42.94
CA LEU A 11 -7.10 -29.76 -41.70
C LEU A 11 -6.14 -30.02 -40.53
N HIS A 12 -5.59 -31.23 -40.43
CA HIS A 12 -4.62 -31.58 -39.38
C HIS A 12 -3.29 -30.83 -39.52
N ASP A 13 -2.84 -30.59 -40.75
CA ASP A 13 -1.59 -29.86 -41.00
C ASP A 13 -1.73 -28.35 -40.73
N LYS A 14 -2.91 -27.77 -40.94
CA LYS A 14 -3.18 -26.36 -40.58
C LYS A 14 -3.31 -26.13 -39.07
N LEU A 15 -3.79 -27.12 -38.31
CA LEU A 15 -3.88 -27.06 -36.84
C LEU A 15 -2.50 -27.17 -36.15
N LYS A 16 -1.54 -27.91 -36.74
CA LYS A 16 -0.18 -28.02 -36.19
C LYS A 16 0.65 -26.75 -36.30
N VAL A 17 0.38 -25.88 -37.29
CA VAL A 17 1.07 -24.59 -37.43
C VAL A 17 0.68 -23.61 -36.32
N PHE A 18 -0.53 -23.74 -35.76
CA PHE A 18 -0.98 -22.89 -34.64
C PHE A 18 -0.47 -23.34 -33.26
N PHE A 19 0.02 -24.58 -33.12
CA PHE A 19 0.55 -25.11 -31.85
C PHE A 19 2.08 -25.05 -31.71
N LYS A 20 2.80 -24.56 -32.72
CA LYS A 20 4.27 -24.42 -32.70
C LYS A 20 4.79 -23.02 -32.36
N LYS A 21 3.95 -22.14 -31.81
CA LYS A 21 4.40 -20.98 -31.02
C LYS A 21 4.52 -21.37 -29.56
N GLY A 22 5.45 -22.29 -29.30
CA GLY A 22 6.01 -22.54 -27.98
C GLY A 22 6.96 -21.40 -27.61
N ALA A 23 6.38 -20.30 -27.16
CA ALA A 23 6.99 -19.47 -26.14
C ALA A 23 5.85 -19.21 -25.16
N THR A 24 5.98 -19.78 -23.97
CA THR A 24 5.18 -19.47 -22.80
C THR A 24 5.34 -17.98 -22.48
N ALA A 25 4.61 -17.13 -23.19
CA ALA A 25 4.30 -15.80 -22.69
C ALA A 25 3.33 -16.00 -21.53
N PRO A 26 3.61 -15.49 -20.33
CA PRO A 26 2.60 -15.49 -19.29
C PRO A 26 1.42 -14.66 -19.77
N LEU A 27 0.27 -15.31 -19.95
CA LEU A 27 -1.04 -14.68 -20.16
C LEU A 27 -1.52 -13.99 -18.86
N ALA A 28 -0.70 -13.07 -18.34
CA ALA A 28 -1.01 -12.20 -17.20
C ALA A 28 -0.33 -10.81 -17.27
N ALA A 29 0.37 -10.46 -18.35
CA ALA A 29 1.16 -9.22 -18.43
C ALA A 29 0.36 -7.94 -18.80
N ALA A 30 -0.94 -7.87 -18.52
CA ALA A 30 -1.79 -6.78 -19.01
C ALA A 30 -2.50 -5.94 -17.93
N ASN A 31 -2.34 -6.24 -16.63
CA ASN A 31 -3.09 -5.52 -15.60
C ASN A 31 -2.29 -5.20 -14.32
N GLU A 32 -0.99 -4.94 -14.48
CA GLU A 32 -0.12 -4.50 -13.39
C GLU A 32 0.44 -3.09 -13.64
N LEU A 33 0.56 -2.29 -12.58
CA LEU A 33 1.27 -1.02 -12.63
C LEU A 33 2.77 -1.28 -12.63
N VAL A 34 3.41 -1.02 -13.76
CA VAL A 34 4.86 -1.11 -13.92
C VAL A 34 5.51 0.20 -13.47
N VAL A 35 6.36 0.13 -12.44
CA VAL A 35 7.17 1.26 -11.95
C VAL A 35 8.49 1.27 -12.72
N GLY A 36 8.40 1.73 -13.96
CA GLY A 36 9.54 1.90 -14.88
C GLY A 36 10.36 3.17 -14.60
N ALA A 37 11.47 3.33 -15.32
CA ALA A 37 12.41 4.44 -15.13
C ALA A 37 11.77 5.82 -15.30
N GLU A 38 10.84 5.96 -16.25
CA GLU A 38 10.12 7.22 -16.47
C GLU A 38 9.24 7.58 -15.27
N LEU A 39 8.42 6.65 -14.79
CA LEU A 39 7.56 6.89 -13.63
C LEU A 39 8.38 7.14 -12.35
N ALA A 40 9.46 6.38 -12.15
CA ALA A 40 10.36 6.58 -11.01
C ALA A 40 11.01 7.97 -11.03
N ARG A 41 11.48 8.43 -12.20
CA ARG A 41 12.02 9.79 -12.36
C ARG A 41 10.96 10.86 -12.07
N ASP A 42 9.74 10.64 -12.53
CA ASP A 42 8.63 11.59 -12.37
C ASP A 42 8.17 11.70 -10.91
N LEU A 43 8.25 10.61 -10.14
CA LEU A 43 8.00 10.56 -8.69
C LEU A 43 9.19 11.07 -7.86
N GLY A 44 10.42 10.88 -8.35
CA GLY A 44 11.65 11.08 -7.62
C GLY A 44 12.04 12.56 -7.41
N PRO A 45 13.04 12.81 -6.54
CA PRO A 45 13.48 14.15 -6.15
C PRO A 45 14.07 14.99 -7.30
N GLU A 46 14.50 14.34 -8.38
CA GLU A 46 15.02 15.02 -9.59
C GLU A 46 13.92 15.78 -10.36
N SER A 47 12.65 15.47 -10.09
CA SER A 47 11.53 16.14 -10.73
C SER A 47 11.05 17.34 -9.90
N PRO A 48 10.68 18.47 -10.54
CA PRO A 48 10.05 19.58 -9.83
C PRO A 48 8.76 19.15 -9.11
N LEU A 49 8.46 19.77 -7.97
CA LEU A 49 7.32 19.37 -7.11
C LEU A 49 6.01 19.21 -7.88
N HIS A 50 5.63 20.15 -8.74
CA HIS A 50 4.37 20.07 -9.52
C HIS A 50 4.28 18.79 -10.38
N ARG A 51 5.40 18.33 -10.93
CA ARG A 51 5.47 17.09 -11.72
C ARG A 51 5.32 15.87 -10.80
N ARG A 52 5.98 15.89 -9.65
CA ARG A 52 5.86 14.85 -8.62
C ARG A 52 4.43 14.72 -8.12
N LEU A 53 3.77 15.82 -7.78
CA LEU A 53 2.38 15.84 -7.32
C LEU A 53 1.41 15.25 -8.36
N ARG A 54 1.61 15.56 -9.64
CA ARG A 54 0.83 14.97 -10.74
C ARG A 54 1.06 13.47 -10.83
N ALA A 55 2.30 13.01 -10.82
CA ALA A 55 2.64 11.60 -10.87
C ALA A 55 2.08 10.84 -9.65
N ILE A 56 2.20 11.42 -8.45
CA ILE A 56 1.66 10.89 -7.20
C ILE A 56 0.14 10.70 -7.31
N LYS A 57 -0.59 11.69 -7.82
CA LYS A 57 -2.04 11.59 -8.02
C LYS A 57 -2.40 10.47 -8.99
N GLU A 58 -1.76 10.44 -10.16
CA GLU A 58 -2.03 9.43 -11.19
C GLU A 58 -1.70 8.01 -10.71
N VAL A 59 -0.63 7.83 -9.93
CA VAL A 59 -0.29 6.55 -9.29
C VAL A 59 -1.31 6.21 -8.22
N GLY A 60 -1.68 7.16 -7.36
CA GLY A 60 -2.64 6.98 -6.28
C GLY A 60 -4.00 6.46 -6.77
N GLU A 61 -4.48 6.96 -7.91
CA GLU A 61 -5.71 6.47 -8.55
C GLU A 61 -5.57 5.04 -9.08
N LYS A 62 -4.41 4.69 -9.64
CA LYS A 62 -4.15 3.36 -10.21
C LYS A 62 -3.98 2.28 -9.14
N VAL A 63 -3.20 2.55 -8.09
CA VAL A 63 -2.88 1.54 -7.05
C VAL A 63 -4.10 1.07 -6.26
N LEU A 64 -5.24 1.75 -6.36
CA LEU A 64 -6.51 1.30 -5.77
C LEU A 64 -7.19 0.18 -6.57
N HIS A 65 -6.83 0.02 -7.85
CA HIS A 65 -7.58 -0.81 -8.78
C HIS A 65 -6.72 -1.83 -9.53
N ILE A 66 -5.42 -1.57 -9.65
CA ILE A 66 -4.47 -2.48 -10.29
C ILE A 66 -3.35 -2.83 -9.32
N ARG A 67 -2.90 -4.07 -9.39
CA ARG A 67 -1.76 -4.55 -8.62
C ARG A 67 -0.50 -3.82 -9.08
N VAL A 68 0.34 -3.42 -8.14
CA VAL A 68 1.69 -2.92 -8.44
C VAL A 68 2.62 -4.11 -8.70
N GLN A 69 3.47 -4.00 -9.72
CA GLN A 69 4.50 -5.02 -9.99
C GLN A 69 5.28 -5.39 -8.72
N ASP A 70 5.82 -6.60 -8.67
CA ASP A 70 6.72 -6.99 -7.58
C ASP A 70 7.91 -6.02 -7.47
N GLY A 71 8.22 -5.62 -6.23
CA GLY A 71 9.24 -4.60 -5.94
C GLY A 71 8.82 -3.16 -6.29
N GLY A 72 7.63 -2.94 -6.84
CA GLY A 72 7.19 -1.63 -7.31
C GLY A 72 6.79 -0.70 -6.17
N VAL A 73 6.22 -1.22 -5.07
CA VAL A 73 5.85 -0.42 -3.90
C VAL A 73 7.12 0.11 -3.20
N GLU A 74 8.15 -0.72 -3.09
CA GLU A 74 9.48 -0.38 -2.58
C GLU A 74 10.11 0.74 -3.40
N LYS A 75 10.02 0.65 -4.73
CA LYS A 75 10.47 1.70 -5.64
C LYS A 75 9.70 3.01 -5.43
N ILE A 76 8.37 2.95 -5.37
CA ILE A 76 7.53 4.13 -5.11
C ILE A 76 7.96 4.77 -3.78
N TRP A 77 8.03 3.99 -2.70
CA TRP A 77 8.49 4.46 -1.40
C TRP A 77 9.85 5.16 -1.48
N SER A 78 10.84 4.55 -2.16
CA SER A 78 12.17 5.16 -2.32
C SER A 78 12.14 6.48 -3.10
N CYS A 79 11.16 6.68 -3.99
CA CYS A 79 11.02 7.90 -4.78
C CYS A 79 10.30 9.03 -4.04
N ILE A 80 9.47 8.73 -3.04
CA ILE A 80 8.61 9.74 -2.39
C ILE A 80 8.91 9.97 -0.92
N ARG A 81 9.76 9.16 -0.28
CA ARG A 81 10.02 9.26 1.16
C ARG A 81 10.61 10.62 1.56
N ASP A 82 11.43 11.22 0.70
CA ASP A 82 12.00 12.56 0.94
C ASP A 82 10.90 13.62 1.14
N LEU A 83 9.78 13.52 0.42
CA LEU A 83 8.66 14.45 0.58
C LEU A 83 8.04 14.42 1.98
N LEU A 84 8.19 13.32 2.73
CA LEU A 84 7.66 13.19 4.09
C LEU A 84 8.49 13.98 5.11
N GLU A 85 9.72 14.35 4.76
CA GLU A 85 10.66 15.09 5.61
C GLU A 85 10.69 16.59 5.27
N GLU A 86 10.03 17.00 4.19
CA GLU A 86 10.01 18.39 3.72
C GLU A 86 9.18 19.31 4.65
N PRO A 87 9.60 20.57 4.85
CA PRO A 87 8.82 21.56 5.60
C PRO A 87 7.50 21.92 4.90
N ASN A 88 7.42 21.73 3.58
CA ASN A 88 6.21 21.99 2.81
C ASN A 88 5.14 20.90 3.01
N SER A 89 3.96 21.29 3.47
CA SER A 89 2.85 20.37 3.71
C SER A 89 2.25 19.78 2.43
N GLU A 90 2.31 20.49 1.29
CA GLU A 90 1.74 19.99 0.04
C GLU A 90 2.41 18.67 -0.42
N GLY A 91 3.75 18.62 -0.35
CA GLY A 91 4.53 17.42 -0.67
C GLY A 91 4.24 16.29 0.32
N ARG A 92 4.31 16.58 1.63
CA ARG A 92 4.01 15.61 2.69
C ARG A 92 2.61 15.01 2.54
N HIS A 93 1.60 15.86 2.32
CA HIS A 93 0.21 15.44 2.20
C HIS A 93 -0.02 14.55 0.97
N ALA A 94 0.59 14.89 -0.16
CA ALA A 94 0.52 14.07 -1.37
C ALA A 94 1.16 12.69 -1.15
N ALA A 95 2.35 12.65 -0.53
CA ALA A 95 3.02 11.42 -0.20
C ALA A 95 2.19 10.55 0.76
N LEU A 96 1.71 11.10 1.89
CA LEU A 96 0.84 10.41 2.84
C LEU A 96 -0.44 9.88 2.17
N GLY A 97 -1.05 10.67 1.27
CA GLY A 97 -2.21 10.26 0.48
C GLY A 97 -1.91 9.05 -0.40
N LEU A 98 -0.76 9.03 -1.07
CA LEU A 98 -0.35 7.88 -1.87
C LEU A 98 -0.07 6.64 -1.03
N LEU A 99 0.61 6.78 0.11
CA LEU A 99 0.85 5.66 1.03
C LEU A 99 -0.46 5.05 1.52
N ARG A 100 -1.47 5.88 1.80
CA ARG A 100 -2.82 5.41 2.13
C ARG A 100 -3.43 4.64 0.96
N CYS A 101 -3.40 5.17 -0.26
CA CYS A 101 -3.92 4.45 -1.44
C CYS A 101 -3.22 3.10 -1.66
N ILE A 102 -1.90 3.03 -1.42
CA ILE A 102 -1.14 1.78 -1.47
C ILE A 102 -1.63 0.81 -0.39
N ALA A 103 -1.78 1.27 0.86
CA ALA A 103 -2.28 0.45 1.97
C ALA A 103 -3.72 -0.06 1.76
N GLU A 104 -4.57 0.72 1.10
CA GLU A 104 -5.95 0.33 0.80
C GLU A 104 -6.07 -0.60 -0.42
N GLY A 105 -5.27 -0.35 -1.46
CA GLY A 105 -5.42 -1.00 -2.76
C GLY A 105 -4.57 -2.26 -2.95
N GLN A 106 -3.48 -2.41 -2.19
CA GLN A 106 -2.56 -3.53 -2.33
C GLN A 106 -2.75 -4.55 -1.20
N THR A 107 -3.07 -5.79 -1.57
CA THR A 107 -3.40 -6.85 -0.60
C THR A 107 -2.20 -7.54 0.01
N ASP A 108 -1.04 -7.54 -0.66
CA ASP A 108 0.18 -8.21 -0.21
C ASP A 108 1.36 -7.24 -0.15
N LEU A 109 1.38 -6.43 0.89
CA LEU A 109 2.46 -5.45 1.12
C LEU A 109 3.68 -6.07 1.82
N LEU A 110 3.60 -7.29 2.35
CA LEU A 110 4.69 -7.98 3.05
C LEU A 110 5.52 -7.04 3.94
N ILE A 111 6.81 -6.88 3.61
CA ILE A 111 7.77 -6.03 4.33
C ILE A 111 7.44 -4.54 4.24
N MET A 112 6.81 -4.09 3.14
CA MET A 112 6.38 -2.70 3.00
C MET A 112 5.32 -2.35 4.03
N ARG A 113 4.45 -3.28 4.42
CA ARG A 113 3.47 -3.03 5.49
C ARG A 113 4.17 -2.65 6.81
N THR A 114 5.21 -3.41 7.18
CA THR A 114 6.05 -3.11 8.35
C THR A 114 6.79 -1.78 8.19
N ILE A 115 7.37 -1.50 7.03
CA ILE A 115 8.10 -0.24 6.76
C ILE A 115 7.17 0.97 6.92
N LEU A 116 5.95 0.91 6.36
CA LEU A 116 4.98 1.99 6.46
C LEU A 116 4.48 2.18 7.90
N PHE A 117 4.26 1.09 8.63
CA PHE A 117 3.94 1.17 10.06
C PHE A 117 5.09 1.77 10.88
N GLN A 118 6.32 1.32 10.65
CA GLN A 118 7.50 1.86 11.33
C GLN A 118 7.75 3.33 11.00
N TYR A 119 7.40 3.80 9.80
CA TYR A 119 7.41 5.22 9.51
C TYR A 119 6.47 5.98 10.44
N LEU A 120 5.23 5.50 10.61
CA LEU A 120 4.28 6.09 11.56
C LEU A 120 4.84 6.05 12.98
N GLN A 121 5.33 4.89 13.43
CA GLN A 121 5.91 4.68 14.75
C GLN A 121 7.11 5.58 15.04
N ARG A 122 8.01 5.80 14.09
CA ARG A 122 9.22 6.62 14.33
C ARG A 122 8.95 8.12 14.31
N THR A 123 7.86 8.54 13.68
CA THR A 123 7.59 9.96 13.43
C THR A 123 6.32 10.46 14.12
N HIS A 124 5.64 9.63 14.91
CA HIS A 124 4.39 10.00 15.57
C HIS A 124 4.57 11.17 16.55
N SER A 125 5.70 11.23 17.26
CA SER A 125 5.98 12.28 18.26
C SER A 125 6.47 13.61 17.69
N THR A 126 6.80 13.68 16.40
CA THR A 126 7.44 14.85 15.79
C THR A 126 6.75 15.35 14.52
N HIS A 127 5.61 14.77 14.14
CA HIS A 127 4.93 15.21 12.92
C HIS A 127 4.20 16.55 13.13
N PRO A 128 4.09 17.39 12.09
CA PRO A 128 3.26 18.59 12.14
C PRO A 128 1.79 18.27 12.42
N PRO A 129 1.05 19.06 13.22
CA PRO A 129 -0.34 18.78 13.56
C PRO A 129 -1.27 18.63 12.34
N GLU A 130 -1.02 19.37 11.25
CA GLU A 130 -1.81 19.30 10.02
C GLU A 130 -1.74 17.94 9.31
N ASP A 131 -0.69 17.16 9.56
CA ASP A 131 -0.52 15.84 8.96
C ASP A 131 -1.35 14.76 9.68
N TYR A 132 -1.89 15.05 10.88
CA TYR A 132 -2.53 14.08 11.76
C TYR A 132 -3.56 13.21 11.03
N GLN A 133 -4.54 13.84 10.35
CA GLN A 133 -5.65 13.10 9.76
C GLN A 133 -5.19 12.16 8.65
N LEU A 134 -4.16 12.55 7.89
CA LEU A 134 -3.61 11.73 6.82
C LEU A 134 -2.81 10.54 7.39
N ARG A 135 -2.05 10.77 8.46
CA ARG A 135 -1.31 9.72 9.16
C ARG A 135 -2.26 8.72 9.84
N PHE A 136 -3.33 9.21 10.47
CA PHE A 136 -4.36 8.36 11.04
C PHE A 136 -5.05 7.52 9.96
N LYS A 137 -5.41 8.11 8.81
CA LYS A 137 -5.96 7.35 7.67
C LYS A 137 -5.01 6.28 7.14
N LEU A 138 -3.70 6.55 7.10
CA LEU A 138 -2.71 5.54 6.74
C LEU A 138 -2.68 4.40 7.77
N LEU A 139 -2.66 4.69 9.07
CA LEU A 139 -2.76 3.65 10.11
C LEU A 139 -4.05 2.83 9.95
N TYR A 140 -5.17 3.49 9.73
CA TYR A 140 -6.47 2.86 9.56
C TYR A 140 -6.50 1.92 8.34
N ALA A 141 -5.89 2.32 7.23
CA ALA A 141 -5.72 1.48 6.05
C ALA A 141 -4.80 0.28 6.34
N LEU A 142 -3.61 0.53 6.91
CA LEU A 142 -2.63 -0.49 7.26
C LEU A 142 -3.15 -1.52 8.25
N THR A 143 -4.15 -1.18 9.06
CA THR A 143 -4.73 -2.07 10.07
C THR A 143 -6.05 -2.70 9.62
N ASN A 144 -6.53 -2.39 8.42
CA ASN A 144 -7.90 -2.68 8.00
C ASN A 144 -8.90 -2.30 9.11
N THR A 145 -8.89 -1.03 9.54
CA THR A 145 -9.79 -0.54 10.59
C THR A 145 -9.54 -1.19 11.97
N GLY A 146 -8.30 -1.61 12.25
CA GLY A 146 -7.94 -2.34 13.47
C GLY A 146 -8.23 -3.85 13.45
N LYS A 147 -8.66 -4.40 12.32
CA LYS A 147 -8.97 -5.84 12.19
C LYS A 147 -7.76 -6.71 11.93
N ASP A 148 -6.74 -6.16 11.28
CA ASP A 148 -5.57 -6.91 10.81
C ASP A 148 -4.29 -6.14 11.14
N ILE A 149 -3.51 -6.67 12.07
CA ILE A 149 -2.23 -6.09 12.52
C ILE A 149 -1.03 -6.92 12.06
N LYS A 150 -1.22 -7.77 11.04
CA LYS A 150 -0.16 -8.65 10.55
C LYS A 150 1.08 -7.86 10.15
N CYS A 151 2.25 -8.41 10.49
CA CYS A 151 3.60 -7.87 10.26
C CYS A 151 4.07 -6.80 11.28
N PHE A 152 3.27 -6.45 12.28
CA PHE A 152 3.63 -5.50 13.35
C PHE A 152 2.85 -5.78 14.65
N GLU A 153 2.52 -7.05 14.89
CA GLU A 153 1.69 -7.55 15.99
C GLU A 153 2.23 -7.08 17.35
N GLU A 154 3.54 -7.27 17.57
CA GLU A 154 4.24 -6.88 18.82
C GLU A 154 4.46 -5.36 18.94
N LEU A 155 4.30 -4.61 17.84
CA LEU A 155 4.62 -3.18 17.81
C LEU A 155 3.37 -2.30 17.98
N ILE A 156 2.18 -2.81 17.67
CA ILE A 156 0.96 -2.01 17.67
C ILE A 156 0.58 -1.56 19.09
N GLY A 157 0.70 -2.42 20.10
CA GLY A 157 0.33 -2.12 21.48
C GLY A 157 1.09 -0.92 22.05
N PRO A 158 2.44 -0.98 22.14
CA PRO A 158 3.26 0.14 22.60
C PRO A 158 2.99 1.43 21.82
N PHE A 159 2.87 1.32 20.49
CA PHE A 159 2.59 2.48 19.64
C PHE A 159 1.26 3.17 19.95
N LEU A 160 0.19 2.42 20.24
CA LEU A 160 -1.10 2.99 20.63
C LEU A 160 -0.98 3.78 21.94
N LEU A 161 -0.22 3.27 22.92
CA LEU A 161 0.03 3.94 24.20
C LEU A 161 0.86 5.21 24.05
N GLU A 162 1.83 5.22 23.13
CA GLU A 162 2.66 6.40 22.87
C GLU A 162 1.90 7.49 22.12
N TRP A 163 1.02 7.12 21.18
CA TRP A 163 0.32 8.09 20.34
C TRP A 163 -0.92 8.69 21.02
N LEU A 164 -1.70 7.91 21.78
CA LEU A 164 -2.95 8.38 22.40
C LEU A 164 -2.78 9.67 23.24
N PRO A 165 -1.75 9.84 24.09
CA PRO A 165 -1.55 11.06 24.88
C PRO A 165 -1.23 12.31 24.06
N GLN A 166 -0.83 12.16 22.79
CA GLN A 166 -0.46 13.27 21.91
C GLN A 166 -1.68 13.88 21.20
N LEU A 167 -2.84 13.21 21.28
CA LEU A 167 -4.06 13.66 20.65
C LEU A 167 -4.69 14.82 21.44
N GLN A 168 -4.80 15.98 20.80
CA GLN A 168 -5.35 17.18 21.44
C GLN A 168 -6.82 17.44 21.11
N ALA A 169 -7.26 17.08 19.91
CA ALA A 169 -8.61 17.36 19.45
C ALA A 169 -9.57 16.22 19.81
N ALA A 170 -10.71 16.53 20.43
CA ALA A 170 -11.70 15.54 20.82
C ALA A 170 -12.15 14.60 19.67
N PRO A 171 -12.39 15.08 18.43
CA PRO A 171 -12.73 14.19 17.31
C PRO A 171 -11.63 13.16 17.01
N HIS A 172 -10.37 13.58 17.08
CA HIS A 172 -9.22 12.71 16.83
C HIS A 172 -9.11 11.61 17.89
N ILE A 173 -9.33 11.96 19.15
CA ILE A 173 -9.36 11.02 20.27
C ILE A 173 -10.45 9.96 20.04
N VAL A 174 -11.66 10.38 19.66
CA VAL A 174 -12.78 9.45 19.40
C VAL A 174 -12.45 8.48 18.26
N GLU A 175 -11.91 8.97 17.15
CA GLU A 175 -11.50 8.11 16.03
C GLU A 175 -10.41 7.11 16.45
N PHE A 176 -9.43 7.56 17.23
CA PHE A 176 -8.35 6.71 17.71
C PHE A 176 -8.82 5.65 18.71
N VAL A 177 -9.70 6.02 19.65
CA VAL A 177 -10.32 5.07 20.58
C VAL A 177 -11.15 4.02 19.82
N ASN A 178 -11.87 4.40 18.77
CA ASN A 178 -12.59 3.43 17.93
C ASN A 178 -11.64 2.44 17.23
N LEU A 179 -10.47 2.91 16.79
CA LEU A 179 -9.43 2.02 16.26
C LEU A 179 -8.93 1.05 17.34
N ILE A 180 -8.63 1.54 18.54
CA ILE A 180 -8.19 0.71 19.68
C ILE A 180 -9.24 -0.36 20.01
N ILE A 181 -10.52 0.02 20.07
CA ILE A 181 -11.63 -0.92 20.33
C ILE A 181 -11.62 -2.05 19.30
N ASN A 182 -11.43 -1.75 18.01
CA ASN A 182 -11.34 -2.78 16.99
C ASN A 182 -10.11 -3.66 17.16
N ILE A 183 -8.94 -3.07 17.47
CA ILE A 183 -7.72 -3.85 17.72
C ILE A 183 -7.92 -4.81 18.88
N VAL A 184 -8.47 -4.35 20.01
CA VAL A 184 -8.82 -5.23 21.14
C VAL A 184 -9.80 -6.31 20.70
N LYS A 185 -10.88 -5.94 19.99
CA LYS A 185 -11.92 -6.88 19.55
C LYS A 185 -11.40 -8.00 18.65
N PHE A 186 -10.48 -7.70 17.73
CA PHE A 186 -10.03 -8.63 16.71
C PHE A 186 -8.66 -9.26 17.00
N ASN A 187 -7.84 -8.61 17.84
CA ASN A 187 -6.42 -8.92 18.00
C ASN A 187 -5.97 -8.97 19.48
N ALA A 188 -6.89 -9.16 20.43
CA ALA A 188 -6.58 -9.24 21.88
C ALA A 188 -5.43 -10.20 22.24
N ALA A 189 -5.23 -11.27 21.47
CA ALA A 189 -4.17 -12.24 21.72
C ALA A 189 -2.74 -11.68 21.57
N TYR A 190 -2.60 -10.50 20.94
CA TYR A 190 -1.33 -9.79 20.77
C TYR A 190 -1.21 -8.55 21.68
N LEU A 191 -2.13 -8.38 22.63
CA LEU A 191 -2.12 -7.26 23.57
C LEU A 191 -1.79 -7.80 24.97
N ASP A 192 -0.60 -7.45 25.45
CA ASP A 192 -0.19 -7.78 26.81
C ASP A 192 -1.04 -7.02 27.86
N GLU A 193 -1.07 -7.56 29.07
CA GLU A 193 -1.89 -7.02 30.17
C GLU A 193 -1.54 -5.57 30.50
N ASP A 194 -0.27 -5.20 30.44
CA ASP A 194 0.21 -3.83 30.64
C ASP A 194 -0.23 -2.88 29.53
N ILE A 195 -0.30 -3.35 28.28
CA ILE A 195 -0.87 -2.60 27.16
C ILE A 195 -2.35 -2.32 27.39
N VAL A 196 -3.12 -3.34 27.76
CA VAL A 196 -4.56 -3.20 28.03
C VAL A 196 -4.79 -2.24 29.21
N HIS A 197 -4.00 -2.38 30.28
CA HIS A 197 -4.09 -1.49 31.44
C HIS A 197 -3.72 -0.04 31.10
N GLY A 198 -2.72 0.17 30.24
CA GLY A 198 -2.32 1.49 29.78
C GLY A 198 -3.39 2.22 28.96
N ILE A 199 -4.25 1.48 28.25
CA ILE A 199 -5.36 2.04 27.45
C ILE A 199 -6.51 2.53 28.34
N VAL A 200 -6.75 1.87 29.48
CA VAL A 200 -7.95 2.10 30.33
C VAL A 200 -7.73 3.19 31.39
N LYS A 201 -6.48 3.52 31.70
CA LYS A 201 -6.11 4.56 32.66
C LYS A 201 -6.35 5.97 32.15
#